data_AF-A0A9D2IEI0-F1
#
_entry.id   AF-A0A9D2IEI0-F1
#
_cell.length_a   1.000
_cell.length_b   1.000
_cell.length_c   1.000
_cell.angle_alpha   90.00
_cell.angle_beta   90.00
_cell.angle_gamma   90.00
#
_symmetry.space_group_name_H-M   'P 1'
#
loop_
_entity.id
_entity.type
_entity.pdbx_description
1 polymer ?
#
loop_
_entity_poly.entity_id
_entity_poly.type
_entity_poly.pdbx_seq_one_letter_code
_entity_poly.pdbx_strand_id
1 'polypeptide(L)'
;MKRIVSTLLTLFAVTAICYAQNPNGTRVVKDASGRVKYTITKNGDREVIKDSRGHVVGSTKETKDRKYYYNSNGSSAGTEYKQKRDTTNRQ
;
A
#
# COMPACT_ATOMS: atom_id res chain seq x y z
N MET A 1 -35.35 -15.96 25.73
CA MET A 1 -34.26 -16.04 24.73
C MET A 1 -34.34 -14.78 23.88
N LYS A 2 -33.43 -13.80 23.91
CA LYS A 2 -32.17 -13.83 23.16
C LYS A 2 -31.26 -12.67 23.64
N ARG A 3 -30.72 -12.76 24.86
CA ARG A 3 -29.57 -11.94 25.34
C ARG A 3 -28.26 -12.26 24.58
N ILE A 4 -28.39 -12.72 23.33
CA ILE A 4 -27.31 -13.18 22.44
C ILE A 4 -26.93 -12.06 21.46
N VAL A 5 -27.83 -11.10 21.22
CA VAL A 5 -27.57 -9.98 20.30
C VAL A 5 -26.57 -8.98 20.90
N SER A 6 -26.55 -8.82 22.23
CA SER A 6 -25.70 -7.84 22.91
C SER A 6 -24.27 -8.32 23.17
N THR A 7 -24.03 -9.63 23.20
CA THR A 7 -22.68 -10.22 23.29
C THR A 7 -22.01 -10.40 21.92
N LEU A 8 -22.78 -10.39 20.82
CA LEU A 8 -22.23 -10.39 19.46
C LEU A 8 -21.63 -9.03 19.07
N LEU A 9 -22.13 -7.93 19.67
CA LEU A 9 -21.72 -6.56 19.35
C LEU A 9 -20.33 -6.21 19.93
N THR A 10 -19.86 -6.90 20.96
CA THR A 10 -18.55 -6.65 21.57
C THR A 10 -17.42 -7.53 21.03
N LEU A 11 -17.74 -8.67 20.38
CA LEU A 11 -16.74 -9.48 19.69
C LEU A 11 -16.25 -8.85 18.37
N PHE A 12 -17.06 -7.99 17.75
CA PHE A 12 -16.66 -7.27 16.53
C PHE A 12 -15.61 -6.17 16.78
N ALA A 13 -15.46 -5.74 18.04
CA ALA A 13 -14.52 -4.68 18.41
C ALA A 13 -13.09 -5.17 18.69
N VAL A 14 -12.86 -6.48 18.78
CA VAL A 14 -11.57 -7.06 19.23
C VAL A 14 -10.81 -7.79 18.10
N THR A 15 -11.40 -8.04 16.94
CA THR A 15 -10.70 -8.73 15.82
C THR A 15 -10.03 -7.80 14.80
N ALA A 16 -10.05 -6.48 15.02
CA ALA A 16 -9.18 -5.55 14.29
C ALA A 16 -7.98 -5.09 15.15
N ILE A 17 -7.59 -5.90 16.16
CA ILE A 17 -6.30 -5.77 16.82
C ILE A 17 -5.23 -5.77 15.74
N CYS A 18 -4.62 -4.59 15.58
CA CYS A 18 -3.36 -4.38 14.89
C CYS A 18 -3.42 -4.74 13.40
N TYR A 19 -3.89 -3.79 12.56
CA TYR A 19 -3.25 -3.60 11.26
C TYR A 19 -1.77 -3.40 11.57
N ALA A 20 -0.99 -4.48 11.46
CA ALA A 20 0.44 -4.42 11.66
C ALA A 20 0.94 -3.22 10.84
N GLN A 21 1.39 -2.18 11.55
CA GLN A 21 2.18 -1.10 10.96
C GLN A 21 3.55 -1.70 10.63
N ASN A 22 3.58 -2.77 9.85
CA ASN A 22 4.79 -3.22 9.22
C ASN A 22 4.96 -2.30 8.02
N PRO A 23 5.86 -1.30 8.07
CA PRO A 23 6.13 -0.47 6.90
C PRO A 23 6.68 -1.32 5.75
N ASN A 24 7.05 -2.58 6.02
CA ASN A 24 7.53 -3.55 5.06
C ASN A 24 6.44 -4.56 4.71
N GLY A 25 6.33 -4.91 3.43
CA GLY A 25 5.32 -5.85 2.98
C GLY A 25 5.45 -6.17 1.51
N THR A 26 4.95 -7.34 1.11
CA THR A 26 4.91 -7.76 -0.30
C THR A 26 3.47 -7.79 -0.77
N ARG A 27 3.20 -7.09 -1.88
CA ARG A 27 1.92 -7.07 -2.57
C ARG A 27 2.09 -7.69 -3.95
N VAL A 28 1.17 -8.56 -4.33
CA VAL A 28 1.20 -9.23 -5.64
C VAL A 28 0.04 -8.71 -6.47
N VAL A 29 0.35 -8.10 -7.61
CA VAL A 29 -0.61 -7.63 -8.59
C VAL A 29 -0.79 -8.70 -9.65
N LYS A 30 -2.02 -9.17 -9.83
CA LYS A 30 -2.38 -10.21 -10.78
C LYS A 30 -3.14 -9.63 -11.98
N ASP A 31 -3.07 -10.31 -13.12
CA ASP A 31 -3.90 -10.02 -14.29
C ASP A 31 -5.33 -10.58 -14.11
N ALA A 32 -6.21 -10.33 -15.09
CA ALA A 32 -7.60 -10.79 -15.06
C ALA A 32 -7.75 -12.33 -15.04
N SER A 33 -6.71 -13.09 -15.45
CA SER A 33 -6.70 -14.54 -15.36
C SER A 33 -6.07 -15.08 -14.08
N GLY A 34 -5.66 -14.19 -13.16
CA GLY A 34 -5.11 -14.55 -11.85
C GLY A 34 -3.61 -14.85 -11.86
N ARG A 35 -2.90 -14.64 -12.98
CA ARG A 35 -1.44 -14.80 -13.04
C ARG A 35 -0.76 -13.56 -12.47
N VAL A 36 0.39 -13.76 -11.84
CA VAL A 36 1.19 -12.65 -11.32
C VAL A 36 1.67 -11.79 -12.48
N LYS A 37 1.34 -10.49 -12.44
CA LYS A 37 1.84 -9.48 -13.37
C LYS A 37 2.99 -8.70 -12.76
N TYR A 38 2.84 -8.28 -11.50
CA TYR A 38 3.88 -7.59 -10.76
C TYR A 38 3.93 -8.02 -9.30
N THR A 39 5.12 -7.93 -8.71
CA THR A 39 5.33 -8.04 -7.27
C THR A 39 5.90 -6.72 -6.77
N ILE A 40 5.25 -6.13 -5.77
CA ILE A 40 5.65 -4.87 -5.16
C ILE A 40 6.13 -5.18 -3.74
N THR A 41 7.40 -4.93 -3.48
CA THR A 41 7.97 -5.08 -2.13
C THR A 41 8.21 -3.70 -1.56
N LYS A 42 7.52 -3.39 -0.46
CA LYS A 42 7.74 -2.19 0.34
C LYS A 42 8.77 -2.48 1.43
N ASN A 43 9.74 -1.59 1.56
CA ASN A 43 10.71 -1.56 2.64
C ASN A 43 10.84 -0.11 3.11
N GLY A 44 10.21 0.21 4.25
CA GLY A 44 10.09 1.56 4.75
C GLY A 44 9.39 2.48 3.75
N ASP A 45 10.09 3.54 3.39
CA ASP A 45 9.63 4.55 2.43
C ASP A 45 9.86 4.17 0.96
N ARG A 46 10.46 3.01 0.68
CA ARG A 46 10.79 2.57 -0.67
C ARG A 46 9.92 1.41 -1.11
N GLU A 47 9.43 1.45 -2.34
CA GLU A 47 8.77 0.32 -3.00
C GLU A 47 9.58 -0.10 -4.22
N VAL A 48 9.79 -1.40 -4.39
CA VAL A 48 10.43 -1.99 -5.56
C VAL A 48 9.41 -2.81 -6.31
N ILE A 49 9.26 -2.54 -7.61
CA ILE A 49 8.31 -3.21 -8.49
C ILE A 49 9.09 -4.19 -9.36
N LYS A 50 8.69 -5.46 -9.31
CA LYS A 50 9.26 -6.54 -10.11
C LYS A 50 8.23 -7.11 -11.07
N ASP A 51 8.67 -7.53 -12.25
CA ASP A 51 7.84 -8.31 -13.17
C ASP A 51 7.58 -9.73 -12.63
N SER A 52 6.81 -10.53 -13.38
CA SER A 52 6.51 -11.92 -13.02
C SER A 52 7.72 -12.86 -13.02
N ARG A 53 8.85 -12.45 -13.61
CA ARG A 53 10.12 -13.18 -13.63
C ARG A 53 11.07 -12.74 -12.52
N GLY A 54 10.73 -11.70 -11.76
CA GLY A 54 11.52 -11.16 -10.66
C GLY A 54 12.46 -10.02 -11.06
N HIS A 55 12.45 -9.54 -12.30
CA HIS A 55 13.26 -8.40 -12.72
C HIS A 55 12.67 -7.10 -12.22
N VAL A 56 13.51 -6.19 -11.73
CA VAL A 56 13.08 -4.86 -11.30
C VAL A 56 12.68 -4.04 -12.53
N VAL A 57 11.43 -3.59 -12.57
CA VAL A 57 10.92 -2.71 -13.65
C VAL A 57 10.88 -1.25 -13.21
N GLY A 58 10.93 -0.99 -11.91
CA GLY A 58 11.01 0.36 -11.35
C GLY A 58 10.97 0.35 -9.83
N SER A 59 11.13 1.53 -9.24
CA SER A 59 10.98 1.71 -7.81
C SER A 59 10.45 3.11 -7.48
N THR A 60 9.85 3.25 -6.31
CA THR A 60 9.44 4.55 -5.79
C THR A 60 10.04 4.80 -4.42
N LYS A 61 10.30 6.07 -4.10
CA LYS A 61 10.62 6.51 -2.74
C LYS A 61 9.61 7.56 -2.34
N GLU A 62 9.03 7.42 -1.17
CA GLU A 62 8.03 8.32 -0.65
C GLU A 62 8.62 9.14 0.50
N THR A 63 8.36 10.44 0.51
CA THR A 63 8.65 11.30 1.65
C THR A 63 7.35 11.92 2.14
N LYS A 64 7.43 12.79 3.15
CA LYS A 64 6.25 13.49 3.69
C LYS A 64 5.46 14.23 2.60
N ASP A 65 6.16 14.93 1.71
CA ASP A 65 5.53 15.86 0.77
C ASP A 65 5.66 15.43 -0.70
N ARG A 66 6.48 14.42 -1.01
CA ARG A 66 6.81 14.05 -2.40
C ARG A 66 6.85 12.54 -2.59
N LYS A 67 6.65 12.12 -3.83
CA LYS A 67 6.88 10.75 -4.28
C LYS A 67 7.81 10.76 -5.47
N TYR A 68 8.93 10.06 -5.34
CA TYR A 68 9.97 9.93 -6.36
C TYR A 68 9.78 8.62 -7.11
N TYR A 69 10.00 8.66 -8.41
CA TYR A 69 9.91 7.51 -9.30
C TYR A 69 11.27 7.26 -9.93
N TYR A 70 11.66 5.99 -10.02
CA TYR A 70 12.92 5.56 -10.61
C TYR A 70 12.68 4.44 -11.62
N ASN A 71 13.41 4.50 -12.73
CA ASN A 71 13.46 3.47 -13.75
C ASN A 71 14.12 2.19 -13.21
N SER A 72 14.02 1.10 -13.98
CA SER A 72 14.68 -0.18 -13.66
C SER A 72 16.19 -0.08 -13.45
N ASN A 73 16.86 0.81 -14.18
CA ASN A 73 18.30 1.08 -14.05
C ASN A 73 18.67 2.03 -12.90
N GLY A 74 17.69 2.48 -12.10
CA GLY A 74 17.89 3.38 -10.96
C GLY A 74 17.91 4.87 -11.30
N SER A 75 17.85 5.24 -12.59
CA SER A 75 17.73 6.66 -12.99
C SER A 75 16.38 7.25 -12.58
N SER A 76 16.35 8.56 -12.32
CA SER A 76 15.12 9.27 -11.98
C SER A 76 14.13 9.24 -13.17
N ALA A 77 12.92 8.74 -12.92
CA ALA A 77 11.81 8.76 -13.87
C ALA A 77 10.88 9.97 -13.65
N GLY A 78 10.99 10.64 -12.51
CA GLY A 78 10.19 11.81 -12.18
C GLY A 78 9.92 11.96 -10.69
N THR A 79 9.17 13.02 -10.34
CA THR A 79 8.75 13.28 -8.96
C THR A 79 7.39 13.95 -8.96
N GLU A 80 6.53 13.54 -8.04
CA GLU A 80 5.21 14.12 -7.80
C GLU A 80 5.18 14.79 -6.43
N TYR A 81 4.48 15.91 -6.33
CA TYR A 81 4.17 16.55 -5.05
C TYR A 81 2.83 16.03 -4.53
N LYS A 82 2.79 15.69 -3.25
CA LYS A 82 1.55 15.33 -2.59
C LYS A 82 0.74 16.60 -2.36
N GLN A 83 -0.36 16.74 -3.07
CA GLN A 83 -1.29 17.83 -2.83
C GLN A 83 -1.89 17.67 -1.43
N LYS A 84 -1.69 18.67 -0.55
CA LYS A 84 -2.48 18.76 0.69
C LYS A 84 -3.92 18.97 0.27
N ARG A 85 -4.78 17.98 0.52
CA ARG A 85 -6.21 18.22 0.57
C ARG A 85 -6.48 18.94 1.88
N ASP A 86 -6.49 20.26 1.85
CA ASP A 86 -7.18 21.01 2.88
C ASP A 86 -8.67 20.73 2.68
N THR A 87 -9.20 19.77 3.44
CA THR A 87 -10.64 19.63 3.64
C THR A 87 -11.11 20.79 4.51
N THR A 88 -11.02 22.01 3.99
CA THR A 88 -11.76 23.14 4.53
C THR A 88 -13.17 23.01 3.99
N ASN A 89 -14.05 22.54 4.88
CA ASN A 89 -15.50 22.68 4.86
C ASN A 89 -16.03 23.58 3.74
N ARG A 90 -16.56 22.99 2.66
CA ARG A 90 -17.59 23.67 1.88
C ARG A 90 -18.90 23.45 2.61
N GLN A 91 -19.38 24.56 3.18
CA GLN A 91 -20.68 24.75 3.83
C GLN A 91 -21.83 24.21 3.00
#